data_AF-A0A352DY33-F1
#
_entry.id   AF-A0A352DY33-F1
#
_cell.length_a   1.000
_cell.length_b   1.000
_cell.length_c   1.000
_cell.angle_alpha   90.00
_cell.angle_beta   90.00
_cell.angle_gamma   90.00
#
_symmetry.space_group_name_H-M   'P 1'
#
loop_
_entity.id
_entity.type
_entity.pdbx_description
1 polymer ?
#
loop_
_entity_poly.entity_id
_entity_poly.type
_entity_poly.pdbx_seq_one_letter_code
_entity_poly.pdbx_strand_id
1 'polypeptide(L)'
;MHGPLATAMLLVAITAVAADVRTETPVLLEYRFHTGERLGMQVAHRALTETTMNGTTQSVETMTDSTKTWHVVAVDDEGRATLEQSVDDVTMSSRTSDRGSLRWSSDDEGDPPPGYESVRGSLGVPLARLVIDRSGRVRERRDLRPCPPSSTGDLVVVPLPEEPVAPGAEWTIPEEIVVEVPNGPRRAVRTRLRYRLETVADGIATIRVDTTVLTPVDDPRLEARLLERIWDGVIRFDIEEGRVASRRTAIDRRVVGFGGPQSSVRYKASLEERLVDTDREGDR
;
A
#
# COMPACT_ATOMS: atom_id res chain seq x y z
N MET A 1 -35.73 -39.70 -66.73
CA MET A 1 -37.00 -40.06 -66.07
C MET A 1 -36.67 -40.49 -64.64
N HIS A 2 -37.34 -39.91 -63.64
CA HIS A 2 -37.06 -39.94 -62.18
C HIS A 2 -35.85 -39.07 -61.78
N GLY A 3 -35.91 -37.96 -61.04
CA GLY A 3 -36.90 -37.27 -60.20
C GLY A 3 -36.10 -36.68 -59.02
N PRO A 4 -36.08 -35.35 -58.73
CA PRO A 4 -35.18 -34.81 -57.71
C PRO A 4 -35.82 -34.88 -56.31
N LEU A 5 -35.05 -35.38 -55.34
CA LEU A 5 -35.33 -35.27 -53.90
C LEU A 5 -34.86 -33.88 -53.43
N ALA A 6 -35.82 -33.02 -53.09
CA ALA A 6 -35.57 -31.74 -52.44
C ALA A 6 -35.12 -31.97 -50.98
N THR A 7 -33.87 -31.63 -50.68
CA THR A 7 -33.35 -31.59 -49.30
C THR A 7 -33.48 -30.15 -48.81
N ALA A 8 -34.41 -29.92 -47.89
CA ALA A 8 -34.56 -28.65 -47.20
C ALA A 8 -33.44 -28.47 -46.16
N MET A 9 -32.55 -27.51 -46.40
CA MET A 9 -31.48 -27.14 -45.47
C MET A 9 -31.98 -26.04 -44.54
N LEU A 10 -32.18 -26.39 -43.27
CA LEU A 10 -32.57 -25.49 -42.20
C LEU A 10 -31.37 -24.58 -41.83
N LEU A 11 -31.45 -23.29 -42.15
CA LEU A 11 -30.47 -22.29 -41.73
C LEU A 11 -30.74 -21.90 -40.27
N VAL A 12 -29.89 -22.34 -39.34
CA VAL A 12 -29.86 -21.81 -37.98
C VAL A 12 -29.01 -20.55 -38.00
N ALA A 13 -29.64 -19.38 -37.87
CA ALA A 13 -28.95 -18.12 -37.69
C ALA A 13 -28.42 -18.04 -36.25
N ILE A 14 -27.11 -18.18 -36.08
CA ILE A 14 -26.42 -17.89 -34.82
C ILE A 14 -26.22 -16.38 -34.76
N THR A 15 -27.05 -15.69 -33.98
CA THR A 15 -26.80 -14.30 -33.58
C THR A 15 -25.66 -14.30 -32.57
N ALA A 16 -24.44 -14.03 -33.04
CA ALA A 16 -23.32 -13.70 -32.18
C ALA A 16 -23.62 -12.38 -31.48
N VAL A 17 -23.86 -12.42 -30.17
CA VAL A 17 -23.83 -11.24 -29.31
C VAL A 17 -22.36 -10.84 -29.20
N ALA A 18 -21.94 -9.89 -30.03
CA ALA A 18 -20.65 -9.24 -29.87
C ALA A 18 -20.70 -8.46 -28.56
N ALA A 19 -19.98 -8.94 -27.54
CA ALA A 19 -19.66 -8.12 -26.39
C ALA A 19 -18.86 -6.92 -26.90
N ASP A 20 -19.38 -5.71 -26.69
CA ASP A 20 -18.72 -4.45 -26.99
C ASP A 20 -17.50 -4.32 -26.06
N VAL A 21 -16.36 -4.90 -26.47
CA VAL A 21 -15.07 -4.62 -25.85
C VAL A 21 -14.68 -3.24 -26.33
N ARG A 22 -15.15 -2.21 -25.61
CA ARG A 22 -14.61 -0.86 -25.75
C ARG A 22 -13.11 -0.97 -25.51
N THR A 23 -12.35 -0.77 -26.58
CA THR A 23 -10.89 -0.70 -26.51
C THR A 23 -10.58 0.65 -25.88
N GLU A 24 -10.59 0.68 -24.55
CA GLU A 24 -10.24 1.87 -23.79
C GLU A 24 -8.80 2.27 -24.13
N THR A 25 -8.60 3.55 -24.45
CA THR A 25 -7.31 4.06 -24.94
C THR A 25 -6.21 3.80 -23.92
N PRO A 26 -5.08 3.17 -24.30
CA PRO A 26 -3.95 2.98 -23.40
C PRO A 26 -3.45 4.31 -22.85
N VAL A 27 -3.13 4.35 -21.55
CA VAL A 27 -2.59 5.52 -20.86
C VAL A 27 -1.19 5.23 -20.33
N LEU A 28 -0.29 6.21 -20.43
CA LEU A 28 1.00 6.14 -19.77
C LEU A 28 0.84 6.64 -18.33
N LEU A 29 1.30 5.85 -17.36
CA LEU A 29 1.30 6.22 -15.94
C LEU A 29 2.73 6.55 -15.54
N GLU A 30 3.00 7.81 -15.23
CA GLU A 30 4.35 8.27 -14.86
C GLU A 30 4.28 9.42 -13.86
N TYR A 31 5.30 9.52 -13.01
CA TYR A 31 5.45 10.61 -12.07
C TYR A 31 5.93 11.89 -12.74
N ARG A 32 5.32 13.03 -12.38
CA ARG A 32 5.60 14.35 -12.94
C ARG A 32 5.91 15.38 -11.86
N PHE A 33 6.92 15.05 -11.05
CA PHE A 33 7.34 15.92 -9.96
C PHE A 33 8.11 17.15 -10.46
N HIS A 34 7.99 18.25 -9.72
CA HIS A 34 8.73 19.48 -9.97
C HIS A 34 9.62 19.83 -8.79
N THR A 35 10.84 20.33 -9.06
CA THR A 35 11.74 20.77 -7.99
C THR A 35 11.08 21.86 -7.14
N GLY A 36 11.11 21.69 -5.82
CA GLY A 36 10.48 22.59 -4.84
C GLY A 36 9.04 22.23 -4.49
N GLU A 37 8.40 21.29 -5.21
CA GLU A 37 7.05 20.82 -4.91
C GLU A 37 6.99 20.17 -3.52
N ARG A 38 5.88 20.42 -2.81
CA ARG A 38 5.59 19.84 -1.50
C ARG A 38 4.26 19.12 -1.57
N LEU A 39 4.26 17.84 -1.22
CA LEU A 39 3.08 16.98 -1.24
C LEU A 39 2.69 16.68 0.19
N GLY A 40 1.62 17.32 0.68
CA GLY A 40 1.01 16.96 1.96
C GLY A 40 0.17 15.70 1.81
N MET A 41 0.34 14.74 2.72
CA MET A 41 -0.40 13.48 2.74
C MET A 41 -1.04 13.30 4.11
N GLN A 42 -2.36 13.29 4.17
CA GLN A 42 -3.07 12.82 5.37
C GLN A 42 -3.06 11.30 5.38
N VAL A 43 -2.63 10.71 6.48
CA VAL A 43 -2.50 9.26 6.67
C VAL A 43 -3.28 8.82 7.90
N ALA A 44 -4.19 7.87 7.74
CA ALA A 44 -4.91 7.21 8.81
C ALA A 44 -4.56 5.72 8.81
N HIS A 45 -3.88 5.26 9.85
CA HIS A 45 -3.57 3.85 10.09
C HIS A 45 -4.35 3.33 11.30
N ARG A 46 -4.97 2.16 11.17
CA ARG A 46 -5.73 1.48 12.22
C ARG A 46 -5.28 0.02 12.25
N ALA A 47 -4.91 -0.49 13.41
CA ALA A 47 -4.49 -1.88 13.56
C ALA A 47 -5.04 -2.52 14.84
N LEU A 48 -5.40 -3.79 14.73
CA LEU A 48 -5.81 -4.67 15.81
C LEU A 48 -4.99 -5.95 15.73
N THR A 49 -4.30 -6.28 16.81
CA THR A 49 -3.68 -7.58 17.02
C THR A 49 -4.41 -8.31 18.12
N GLU A 50 -4.95 -9.50 17.82
CA GLU A 50 -5.53 -10.40 18.82
C GLU A 50 -4.62 -11.61 18.96
N THR A 51 -4.11 -11.87 20.16
CA THR A 51 -3.31 -13.05 20.46
C THR A 51 -4.05 -13.91 21.47
N THR A 52 -4.31 -15.16 21.11
CA THR A 52 -4.85 -16.19 21.99
C THR A 52 -3.76 -17.18 22.35
N MET A 53 -3.59 -17.44 23.64
CA MET A 53 -2.72 -18.49 24.18
C MET A 53 -3.49 -19.25 25.26
N ASN A 54 -3.61 -20.58 25.11
CA ASN A 54 -4.22 -21.46 26.11
C ASN A 54 -5.61 -20.97 26.57
N GLY A 55 -6.44 -20.52 25.62
CA GLY A 55 -7.80 -20.03 25.87
C GLY A 55 -7.89 -18.59 26.40
N THR A 56 -6.77 -17.92 26.69
CA THR A 56 -6.76 -16.51 27.08
C THR A 56 -6.45 -15.64 25.86
N THR A 57 -7.30 -14.66 25.58
CA THR A 57 -7.09 -13.71 24.48
C THR A 57 -6.68 -12.35 25.02
N GLN A 58 -5.64 -11.78 24.44
CA GLN A 58 -5.22 -10.40 24.62
C GLN A 58 -5.33 -9.65 23.31
N SER A 59 -5.82 -8.41 23.37
CA SER A 59 -5.92 -7.53 22.19
C SER A 59 -5.09 -6.27 22.38
N VAL A 60 -4.48 -5.81 21.29
CA VAL A 60 -3.83 -4.52 21.17
C VAL A 60 -4.44 -3.81 19.97
N GLU A 61 -5.10 -2.68 20.22
CA GLU A 61 -5.59 -1.76 19.20
C GLU A 61 -4.66 -0.56 19.13
N THR A 62 -4.33 -0.11 17.92
CA THR A 62 -3.59 1.12 17.69
C THR A 62 -4.26 1.93 16.58
N MET A 63 -4.24 3.25 16.75
CA MET A 63 -4.71 4.20 15.76
C MET A 63 -3.65 5.28 15.61
N THR A 64 -3.36 5.67 14.38
CA THR A 64 -2.43 6.76 14.08
C THR A 64 -3.02 7.59 12.96
N ASP A 65 -3.16 8.88 13.20
CA ASP A 65 -3.51 9.89 12.21
C ASP A 65 -2.32 10.84 12.10
N SER A 66 -1.84 11.13 10.90
CA SER A 66 -0.69 12.00 10.70
C SER A 66 -0.77 12.76 9.39
N THR A 67 -0.25 13.98 9.36
CA THR A 67 0.14 14.65 8.11
C THR A 67 1.61 14.40 7.84
N LYS A 68 1.93 13.94 6.62
CA LYS A 68 3.30 13.77 6.14
C LYS A 68 3.54 14.71 4.97
N THR A 69 4.70 15.34 4.93
CA THR A 69 5.13 16.09 3.75
C THR A 69 6.20 15.33 2.99
N TRP A 70 6.05 15.27 1.67
CA TRP A 70 7.11 14.88 0.75
C TRP A 70 7.57 16.10 -0.02
N HIS A 71 8.82 16.51 0.20
CA HIS A 71 9.44 17.64 -0.49
C HIS A 71 10.31 17.13 -1.65
N VAL A 72 10.01 17.58 -2.86
CA VAL A 72 10.80 17.30 -4.06
C VAL A 72 12.02 18.22 -4.07
N VAL A 73 13.15 17.75 -3.56
CA VAL A 73 14.37 18.59 -3.43
C VAL A 73 15.09 18.82 -4.76
N ALA A 74 14.94 17.90 -5.71
CA ALA A 74 15.55 18.00 -7.04
C ALA A 74 14.87 17.06 -8.02
N VAL A 75 14.90 17.43 -9.31
CA VAL A 75 14.55 16.58 -10.45
C VAL A 75 15.67 16.70 -11.48
N ASP A 76 16.25 15.58 -11.89
CA ASP A 76 17.33 15.55 -12.89
C ASP A 76 16.80 15.59 -14.35
N ASP A 77 17.70 15.71 -15.33
CA ASP A 77 17.34 15.78 -16.75
C ASP A 77 16.69 14.48 -17.27
N GLU A 78 16.92 13.34 -16.61
CA GLU A 78 16.23 12.07 -16.87
C GLU A 78 14.85 12.00 -16.19
N GLY A 79 14.48 13.02 -15.43
CA GLY A 79 13.25 13.09 -14.62
C GLY A 79 13.25 12.17 -13.41
N ARG A 80 14.42 11.80 -12.88
CA ARG A 80 14.51 11.20 -11.54
C ARG A 80 14.30 12.27 -10.50
N ALA A 81 13.42 12.01 -9.55
CA ALA A 81 13.11 12.92 -8.46
C ALA A 81 13.82 12.47 -7.18
N THR A 82 14.41 13.44 -6.47
CA THR A 82 14.88 13.25 -5.10
C THR A 82 13.82 13.80 -4.14
N LEU A 83 13.33 12.95 -3.23
CA LEU A 83 12.26 13.26 -2.30
C LEU A 83 12.76 13.19 -0.86
N GLU A 84 12.33 14.11 -0.01
CA GLU A 84 12.51 14.06 1.44
C GLU A 84 11.18 13.95 2.14
N GLN A 85 11.07 12.99 3.07
CA GLN A 85 9.88 12.77 3.89
C GLN A 85 10.02 13.45 5.25
N SER A 86 9.00 14.17 5.69
CA SER A 86 8.81 14.60 7.08
C SER A 86 7.42 14.21 7.58
N VAL A 87 7.26 14.19 8.91
CA VAL A 87 5.96 14.11 9.57
C VAL A 87 5.70 15.47 10.19
N ASP A 88 4.57 16.09 9.87
CA ASP A 88 4.25 17.44 10.31
C ASP A 88 3.50 17.40 11.65
N ASP A 89 2.49 16.55 11.74
CA ASP A 89 1.69 16.31 12.94
C ASP A 89 1.33 14.82 13.07
N VAL A 90 0.98 14.41 14.30
CA VAL A 90 0.51 13.05 14.57
C VAL A 90 -0.38 12.99 15.80
N THR A 91 -1.49 12.26 15.69
CA THR A 91 -2.29 11.77 16.80
C THR A 91 -2.18 10.25 16.88
N MET A 92 -1.81 9.73 18.04
CA MET A 92 -1.68 8.30 18.30
C MET A 92 -2.62 7.88 19.43
N SER A 93 -3.24 6.71 19.29
CA SER A 93 -3.89 6.03 20.40
C SER A 93 -3.52 4.55 20.41
N SER A 94 -3.51 3.99 21.61
CA SER A 94 -3.37 2.56 21.82
C SER A 94 -4.31 2.10 22.93
N ARG A 95 -4.81 0.87 22.82
CA ARG A 95 -5.61 0.23 23.86
C ARG A 95 -5.18 -1.21 23.94
N THR A 96 -4.93 -1.69 25.15
CA THR A 96 -4.67 -3.11 25.39
C THR A 96 -5.81 -3.68 26.24
N SER A 97 -6.11 -4.96 26.08
CA SER A 97 -7.15 -5.61 26.90
C SER A 97 -6.84 -5.61 28.40
N ASP A 98 -5.56 -5.57 28.78
CA ASP A 98 -5.08 -5.60 30.16
C ASP A 98 -4.69 -4.21 30.72
N ARG A 99 -4.49 -3.23 29.84
CA ARG A 99 -4.09 -1.85 30.18
C ARG A 99 -4.96 -0.91 29.36
N GLY A 100 -5.67 -0.02 30.04
CA GLY A 100 -6.63 0.92 29.44
C GLY A 100 -6.06 1.76 28.28
N SER A 101 -6.90 2.61 27.69
CA SER A 101 -6.49 3.39 26.53
C SER A 101 -5.50 4.50 26.86
N LEU A 102 -4.49 4.66 26.01
CA LEU A 102 -3.60 5.81 25.93
C LEU A 102 -3.89 6.58 24.64
N ARG A 103 -3.88 7.91 24.70
CA ARG A 103 -3.94 8.80 23.54
C ARG A 103 -2.96 9.94 23.73
N TRP A 104 -2.30 10.34 22.65
CA TRP A 104 -1.40 11.49 22.62
C TRP A 104 -1.45 12.15 21.25
N SER A 105 -1.43 13.49 21.22
CA SER A 105 -1.26 14.31 20.02
C SER A 105 0.06 15.07 20.07
N SER A 106 0.70 15.30 18.92
CA SER A 106 1.83 16.21 18.80
C SER A 106 1.53 17.63 19.28
N ASP A 107 0.25 18.02 19.21
CA ASP A 107 -0.24 19.33 19.61
C ASP A 107 -0.56 19.42 21.12
N ASP A 108 -0.54 18.30 21.84
CA ASP A 108 -0.79 18.29 23.28
C ASP A 108 0.38 18.97 24.03
N GLU A 109 0.04 19.76 25.05
CA GLU A 109 1.03 20.34 25.96
C GLU A 109 1.72 19.26 26.81
N GLY A 110 3.02 19.43 27.06
CA GLY A 110 3.81 18.50 27.88
C GLY A 110 4.52 17.41 27.09
N ASP A 111 5.23 16.52 27.77
CA ASP A 111 6.04 15.47 27.13
C ASP A 111 5.20 14.28 26.66
N PRO A 112 5.60 13.59 25.58
CA PRO A 112 4.93 12.37 25.15
C PRO A 112 4.94 11.33 26.28
N PRO A 113 3.86 10.54 26.44
CA PRO A 113 3.83 9.46 27.41
C PRO A 113 4.81 8.35 27.04
N PRO A 114 5.12 7.43 27.98
CA PRO A 114 6.03 6.32 27.71
C PRO A 114 5.62 5.50 26.48
N GLY A 115 6.57 5.29 25.57
CA GLY A 115 6.37 4.61 24.29
C GLY A 115 6.22 5.54 23.08
N TYR A 116 6.03 6.85 23.27
CA TYR A 116 5.92 7.85 22.19
C TYR A 116 7.06 8.88 22.19
N GLU A 117 8.09 8.72 23.02
CA GLU A 117 9.17 9.70 23.20
C GLU A 117 9.95 9.96 21.90
N SER A 118 10.18 8.90 21.11
CA SER A 118 10.89 9.01 19.83
C SER A 118 10.11 9.79 18.77
N VAL A 119 8.77 9.85 18.88
CA VAL A 119 7.89 10.45 17.88
C VAL A 119 8.08 11.96 17.84
N ARG A 120 8.17 12.63 19.00
CA ARG A 120 8.40 14.08 19.06
C ARG A 120 9.70 14.49 18.37
N GLY A 121 10.75 13.68 18.47
CA GLY A 121 12.03 13.94 17.79
C GLY A 121 12.00 13.76 16.26
N SER A 122 10.90 13.23 15.71
CA SER A 122 10.73 12.97 14.28
C SER A 122 9.88 14.03 13.55
N LEU A 123 9.24 14.93 14.30
CA LEU A 123 8.34 15.94 13.73
C LEU A 123 9.12 17.10 13.08
N GLY A 124 8.64 17.55 11.92
CA GLY A 124 9.17 18.73 11.20
C GLY A 124 10.59 18.58 10.64
N VAL A 125 11.18 17.39 10.71
CA VAL A 125 12.55 17.12 10.21
C VAL A 125 12.55 16.04 9.13
N PRO A 126 13.46 16.09 8.15
CA PRO A 126 13.62 15.01 7.19
C PRO A 126 13.99 13.68 7.86
N LEU A 127 13.18 12.65 7.61
CA LEU A 127 13.34 11.30 8.16
C LEU A 127 14.01 10.35 7.17
N ALA A 128 13.65 10.46 5.90
CA ALA A 128 14.19 9.65 4.82
C ALA A 128 14.34 10.49 3.55
N ARG A 129 15.36 10.15 2.76
CA ARG A 129 15.58 10.66 1.41
C ARG A 129 15.50 9.52 0.41
N LEU A 130 14.73 9.71 -0.65
CA LEU A 130 14.54 8.74 -1.73
C LEU A 130 15.00 9.34 -3.05
N VAL A 131 15.57 8.53 -3.92
CA VAL A 131 15.70 8.83 -5.35
C VAL A 131 14.81 7.85 -6.10
N ILE A 132 13.91 8.37 -6.92
CA ILE A 132 12.95 7.58 -7.69
C ILE A 132 13.05 7.94 -9.17
N ASP A 133 12.72 7.00 -10.05
CA ASP A 133 12.51 7.31 -11.46
C ASP A 133 11.04 7.68 -11.77
N ARG A 134 10.76 8.01 -13.03
CA ARG A 134 9.41 8.36 -13.51
C ARG A 134 8.39 7.24 -13.37
N SER A 135 8.83 5.99 -13.24
CA SER A 135 7.93 4.84 -12.97
C SER A 135 7.69 4.62 -11.47
N GLY A 136 8.24 5.48 -10.60
CA GLY A 136 8.09 5.37 -9.15
C GLY A 136 8.98 4.29 -8.52
N ARG A 137 9.93 3.72 -9.27
CA ARG A 137 10.87 2.75 -8.70
C ARG A 137 11.93 3.48 -7.88
N VAL A 138 12.07 3.04 -6.63
CA VAL A 138 13.11 3.55 -5.73
C VAL A 138 14.47 3.05 -6.20
N ARG A 139 15.34 3.99 -6.59
CA ARG A 139 16.73 3.74 -6.99
C ARG A 139 17.68 3.84 -5.82
N GLU A 140 17.38 4.74 -4.89
CA GLU A 140 18.14 4.92 -3.65
C GLU A 140 17.18 5.26 -2.50
N ARG A 141 17.46 4.73 -1.32
CA ARG A 141 16.85 5.16 -0.07
C ARG A 141 17.93 5.35 0.98
N ARG A 142 17.90 6.51 1.64
CA ARG A 142 18.73 6.83 2.79
C ARG A 142 17.85 7.26 3.95
N ASP A 143 17.90 6.52 5.04
CA ASP A 143 17.29 6.97 6.29
C ASP A 143 18.20 8.03 6.95
N LEU A 144 17.64 9.20 7.20
CA LEU A 144 18.32 10.35 7.81
C LEU A 144 18.17 10.33 9.34
N ARG A 145 17.15 9.64 9.84
CA ARG A 145 16.84 9.38 11.24
C ARG A 145 16.41 7.93 11.40
N PRO A 146 16.47 7.36 12.62
CA PRO A 146 15.86 6.06 12.89
C PRO A 146 14.37 6.08 12.51
N CYS A 147 14.02 5.39 11.43
CA CYS A 147 12.67 5.27 10.93
C CYS A 147 12.38 3.78 10.76
N PRO A 148 11.40 3.20 11.45
CA PRO A 148 11.07 1.80 11.28
C PRO A 148 10.62 1.55 9.83
N PRO A 149 11.05 0.45 9.19
CA PRO A 149 10.62 0.12 7.84
C PRO A 149 9.10 -0.16 7.82
N SER A 150 8.39 0.43 6.86
CA SER A 150 6.95 0.25 6.72
C SER A 150 6.56 -1.17 6.28
N SER A 151 5.43 -1.68 6.79
CA SER A 151 4.83 -2.96 6.37
C SER A 151 3.92 -2.91 5.18
N THR A 152 3.42 -1.73 4.89
CA THR A 152 2.30 -1.48 3.99
C THR A 152 2.69 -0.62 2.81
N GLY A 153 3.99 -0.50 2.55
CA GLY A 153 4.51 0.28 1.41
C GLY A 153 4.22 1.77 1.54
N ASP A 154 4.45 2.37 2.71
CA ASP A 154 4.22 3.79 3.09
C ASP A 154 5.09 4.81 2.33
N LEU A 155 5.37 4.53 1.06
CA LEU A 155 5.98 5.48 0.14
C LEU A 155 4.88 6.30 -0.52
N VAL A 156 5.17 7.57 -0.81
CA VAL A 156 4.32 8.44 -1.65
C VAL A 156 4.20 7.94 -3.09
N VAL A 157 5.10 7.03 -3.47
CA VAL A 157 5.12 6.41 -4.78
C VAL A 157 4.76 4.94 -4.76
N VAL A 158 4.22 4.49 -5.89
CA VAL A 158 3.96 3.10 -6.23
C VAL A 158 4.63 2.80 -7.58
N PRO A 159 5.12 1.58 -7.79
CA PRO A 159 5.74 1.20 -9.06
C PRO A 159 4.69 1.09 -10.18
N LEU A 160 4.93 1.83 -11.26
CA LEU A 160 4.08 1.94 -12.46
C LEU A 160 4.69 1.16 -13.64
N PRO A 161 3.88 0.77 -14.64
CA PRO A 161 4.39 0.18 -15.88
C PRO A 161 5.12 1.25 -16.71
N GLU A 162 6.21 0.87 -17.38
CA GLU A 162 6.98 1.78 -18.24
C GLU A 162 6.28 2.04 -19.59
N GLU A 163 5.43 1.10 -20.02
CA GLU A 163 4.68 1.17 -21.27
C GLU A 163 3.24 1.61 -21.01
N PRO A 164 2.59 2.27 -21.98
CA PRO A 164 1.17 2.60 -21.89
C PRO A 164 0.30 1.36 -21.68
N VAL A 165 -0.64 1.44 -20.76
CA VAL A 165 -1.53 0.34 -20.37
C VAL A 165 -2.99 0.73 -20.55
N ALA A 166 -3.79 -0.20 -21.08
CA ALA A 166 -5.24 -0.07 -21.09
C ALA A 166 -5.84 -0.68 -19.80
N PRO A 167 -7.05 -0.26 -19.39
CA PRO A 167 -7.78 -0.95 -18.33
C PRO A 167 -7.89 -2.46 -18.57
N GLY A 168 -7.73 -3.22 -17.50
CA GLY A 168 -7.54 -4.68 -17.51
C GLY A 168 -6.07 -5.13 -17.56
N ALA A 169 -5.12 -4.25 -17.92
CA ALA A 169 -3.70 -4.60 -17.90
C ALA A 169 -3.19 -4.86 -16.49
N GLU A 170 -2.27 -5.82 -16.38
CA GLU A 170 -1.64 -6.23 -15.12
C GLU A 170 -0.12 -6.12 -15.21
N TRP A 171 0.51 -5.72 -14.10
CA TRP A 171 1.96 -5.79 -13.93
C TRP A 171 2.29 -6.28 -12.52
N THR A 172 3.51 -6.80 -12.34
CA THR A 172 3.87 -7.43 -11.07
C THR A 172 5.23 -6.99 -10.59
N ILE A 173 5.37 -6.87 -9.28
CA ILE A 173 6.60 -6.49 -8.60
C ILE A 173 7.01 -7.65 -7.69
N PRO A 174 8.12 -8.33 -7.99
CA PRO A 174 8.63 -9.37 -7.10
C PRO A 174 9.24 -8.73 -5.85
N GLU A 175 8.97 -9.32 -4.70
CA GLU A 175 9.55 -8.91 -3.42
C GLU A 175 10.12 -10.12 -2.69
N GLU A 176 11.20 -9.90 -1.94
CA GLU A 176 11.78 -10.92 -1.06
C GLU A 176 11.78 -10.40 0.36
N ILE A 177 11.06 -11.10 1.23
CA ILE A 177 10.93 -10.75 2.65
C ILE A 177 11.82 -11.71 3.43
N VAL A 178 12.84 -11.17 4.09
CA VAL A 178 13.68 -11.95 5.02
C VAL A 178 13.04 -11.92 6.39
N VAL A 179 12.63 -13.09 6.88
CA VAL A 179 12.05 -13.26 8.20
C VAL A 179 13.01 -13.99 9.12
N GLU A 180 13.07 -13.54 10.37
CA GLU A 180 13.81 -14.19 11.44
C GLU A 180 12.84 -14.94 12.37
N VAL A 181 13.07 -16.24 12.54
CA VAL A 181 12.36 -17.05 13.53
C VAL A 181 13.27 -17.18 14.76
N PRO A 182 12.78 -16.96 15.99
CA PRO A 182 13.59 -17.15 17.20
C PRO A 182 14.22 -18.55 17.24
N ASN A 183 15.54 -18.61 17.44
CA ASN A 183 16.34 -19.84 17.43
C ASN A 183 16.27 -20.64 16.11
N GLY A 184 15.83 -20.00 15.02
CA GLY A 184 15.72 -20.60 13.70
C GLY A 184 16.63 -19.90 12.68
N PRO A 185 16.88 -20.54 11.53
CA PRO A 185 17.57 -19.90 10.42
C PRO A 185 16.74 -18.74 9.85
N ARG A 186 17.41 -17.71 9.34
CA ARG A 186 16.78 -16.69 8.48
C ARG A 186 16.12 -17.37 7.29
N ARG A 187 14.91 -16.94 6.94
CA ARG A 187 14.14 -17.47 5.80
C ARG A 187 13.78 -16.34 4.86
N ALA A 188 14.15 -16.49 3.59
CA ALA A 188 13.67 -15.62 2.52
C ALA A 188 12.33 -16.15 2.00
N VAL A 189 11.31 -15.30 2.04
CA VAL A 189 9.97 -15.59 1.54
C VAL A 189 9.75 -14.70 0.32
N ARG A 190 9.61 -15.34 -0.84
CA ARG A 190 9.30 -14.63 -2.08
C ARG A 190 7.82 -14.31 -2.10
N THR A 191 7.52 -13.05 -2.35
CA THR A 191 6.16 -12.55 -2.55
C THR A 191 6.11 -11.80 -3.88
N ARG A 192 4.90 -11.48 -4.32
CA ARG A 192 4.65 -10.73 -5.54
C ARG A 192 3.46 -9.84 -5.31
N LEU A 193 3.67 -8.54 -5.47
CA LEU A 193 2.59 -7.59 -5.63
C LEU A 193 2.11 -7.66 -7.07
N ARG A 194 0.81 -7.85 -7.28
CA ARG A 194 0.17 -7.73 -8.59
C ARG A 194 -0.65 -6.46 -8.60
N TYR A 195 -0.39 -5.62 -9.58
CA TYR A 195 -1.14 -4.41 -9.85
C TYR A 195 -1.99 -4.62 -11.09
N ARG A 196 -3.19 -4.02 -11.09
CA ARG A 196 -4.09 -4.02 -12.24
C ARG A 196 -4.71 -2.64 -12.41
N LEU A 197 -4.62 -2.09 -13.61
CA LEU A 197 -5.39 -0.90 -13.97
C LEU A 197 -6.85 -1.32 -14.12
N GLU A 198 -7.73 -0.91 -13.21
CA GLU A 198 -9.13 -1.31 -13.24
C GLU A 198 -9.95 -0.42 -14.18
N THR A 199 -9.77 0.89 -14.04
CA THR A 199 -10.51 1.90 -14.80
C THR A 199 -9.66 3.16 -14.95
N VAL A 200 -9.96 3.93 -16.00
CA VAL A 200 -9.53 5.32 -16.14
C VAL A 200 -10.79 6.17 -16.31
N ALA A 201 -11.01 7.11 -15.41
CA ALA A 201 -12.15 8.02 -15.46
C ALA A 201 -11.74 9.40 -14.95
N ASP A 202 -12.14 10.44 -15.66
CA ASP A 202 -11.90 11.85 -15.30
C ASP A 202 -10.42 12.15 -14.99
N GLY A 203 -9.50 11.61 -15.80
CA GLY A 203 -8.05 11.77 -15.60
C GLY A 203 -7.46 10.95 -14.44
N ILE A 204 -8.27 10.17 -13.73
CA ILE A 204 -7.84 9.33 -12.61
C ILE A 204 -7.79 7.85 -13.00
N ALA A 205 -6.60 7.25 -12.86
CA ALA A 205 -6.42 5.80 -12.93
C ALA A 205 -6.74 5.15 -11.57
N THR A 206 -7.65 4.18 -11.57
CA THR A 206 -7.92 3.32 -10.39
C THR A 206 -7.13 2.03 -10.55
N ILE A 207 -6.17 1.80 -9.66
CA ILE A 207 -5.26 0.66 -9.70
C ILE A 207 -5.53 -0.23 -8.49
N ARG A 208 -5.85 -1.50 -8.71
CA ARG A 208 -5.94 -2.50 -7.65
C ARG A 208 -4.58 -3.15 -7.44
N VAL A 209 -4.28 -3.48 -6.19
CA VAL A 209 -3.08 -4.22 -5.82
C VAL A 209 -3.41 -5.35 -4.86
N ASP A 210 -2.79 -6.51 -5.07
CA ASP A 210 -2.88 -7.66 -4.18
C ASP A 210 -1.51 -8.33 -3.97
N THR A 211 -1.34 -8.95 -2.80
CA THR A 211 -0.09 -9.64 -2.43
C THR A 211 -0.25 -11.16 -2.54
N THR A 212 0.61 -11.80 -3.35
CA THR A 212 0.71 -13.27 -3.43
C THR A 212 2.00 -13.76 -2.79
N VAL A 213 1.91 -14.70 -1.84
CA VAL A 213 3.07 -15.44 -1.31
C VAL A 213 3.42 -16.58 -2.27
N LEU A 214 4.66 -16.60 -2.76
CA LEU A 214 5.14 -17.57 -3.74
C LEU A 214 5.91 -18.73 -3.10
N THR A 215 6.64 -18.46 -2.03
CA THR A 215 7.33 -19.50 -1.25
C THR A 215 6.32 -20.22 -0.35
N PRO A 216 6.20 -21.55 -0.39
CA PRO A 216 5.38 -22.29 0.57
C PRO A 216 5.79 -21.98 2.02
N VAL A 217 4.81 -21.74 2.89
CA VAL A 217 5.01 -21.44 4.31
C VAL A 217 4.21 -22.43 5.15
N ASP A 218 4.86 -23.49 5.60
CA ASP A 218 4.23 -24.55 6.42
C ASP A 218 4.45 -24.35 7.94
N ASP A 219 5.35 -23.46 8.33
CA ASP A 219 5.62 -23.13 9.73
C ASP A 219 4.75 -21.93 10.19
N PRO A 220 3.79 -22.12 11.11
CA PRO A 220 2.96 -21.03 11.62
C PRO A 220 3.75 -19.90 12.29
N ARG A 221 4.97 -20.16 12.79
CA ARG A 221 5.83 -19.11 13.35
C ARG A 221 6.33 -18.16 12.27
N LEU A 222 6.64 -18.71 11.10
CA LEU A 222 7.05 -17.93 9.94
C LEU A 222 5.85 -17.17 9.36
N GLU A 223 4.70 -17.84 9.22
CA GLU A 223 3.46 -17.23 8.72
C GLU A 223 3.01 -16.03 9.57
N ALA A 224 3.04 -16.16 10.90
CA ALA A 224 2.67 -15.08 11.82
C ALA A 224 3.49 -13.80 11.64
N ARG A 225 4.74 -13.91 11.17
CA ARG A 225 5.63 -12.77 10.90
C ARG A 225 5.37 -12.08 9.56
N LEU A 226 4.68 -12.77 8.65
CA LEU A 226 4.33 -12.23 7.33
C LEU A 226 2.99 -11.48 7.34
N LEU A 227 2.19 -11.59 8.40
CA LEU A 227 0.83 -11.07 8.44
C LEU A 227 0.73 -9.60 8.04
N GLU A 228 1.62 -8.76 8.56
CA GLU A 228 1.62 -7.33 8.27
C GLU A 228 2.06 -6.97 6.84
N ARG A 229 2.62 -7.94 6.11
CA ARG A 229 3.19 -7.76 4.76
C ARG A 229 2.26 -8.23 3.66
N ILE A 230 1.16 -8.91 4.00
CA ILE A 230 0.20 -9.46 3.04
C ILE A 230 -1.06 -8.59 3.05
N TRP A 231 -1.02 -7.54 2.25
CA TRP A 231 -2.09 -6.56 2.13
C TRP A 231 -2.62 -6.47 0.70
N ASP A 232 -3.86 -6.02 0.60
CA ASP A 232 -4.52 -5.70 -0.64
C ASP A 232 -5.01 -4.26 -0.59
N GLY A 233 -5.19 -3.62 -1.74
CA GLY A 233 -5.57 -2.22 -1.76
C GLY A 233 -6.00 -1.67 -3.10
N VAL A 234 -6.36 -0.39 -3.06
CA VAL A 234 -6.73 0.43 -4.21
C VAL A 234 -5.94 1.73 -4.15
N ILE A 235 -5.37 2.11 -5.28
CA ILE A 235 -4.61 3.35 -5.49
C ILE A 235 -5.36 4.17 -6.53
N ARG A 236 -5.50 5.47 -6.27
CA ARG A 236 -5.98 6.45 -7.25
C ARG A 236 -4.80 7.31 -7.67
N PHE A 237 -4.47 7.24 -8.95
CA PHE A 237 -3.37 7.98 -9.54
C PHE A 237 -3.92 9.06 -10.47
N ASP A 238 -3.49 10.29 -10.26
CA ASP A 238 -3.79 11.42 -11.14
C ASP A 238 -2.82 11.39 -12.32
N ILE A 239 -3.35 11.15 -13.52
CA ILE A 239 -2.55 10.94 -14.74
C ILE A 239 -1.96 12.26 -15.24
N GLU A 240 -2.73 13.34 -15.15
CA GLU A 240 -2.30 14.64 -15.67
C GLU A 240 -1.17 15.21 -14.81
N GLU A 241 -1.41 15.19 -13.50
CA GLU A 241 -0.51 15.68 -12.47
C GLU A 241 0.63 14.71 -12.15
N GLY A 242 0.52 13.46 -12.60
CA GLY A 242 1.55 12.43 -12.42
C GLY A 242 1.86 12.14 -10.94
N ARG A 243 0.83 11.95 -10.10
CA ARG A 243 1.02 11.67 -8.67
C ARG A 243 -0.11 10.82 -8.07
N VAL A 244 0.18 10.20 -6.94
CA VAL A 244 -0.83 9.43 -6.19
C VAL A 244 -1.76 10.40 -5.47
N ALA A 245 -3.05 10.38 -5.83
CA ALA A 245 -4.07 11.20 -5.19
C ALA A 245 -4.56 10.56 -3.88
N SER A 246 -4.68 9.23 -3.84
CA SER A 246 -5.02 8.50 -2.61
C SER A 246 -4.64 7.03 -2.69
N ARG A 247 -4.45 6.40 -1.53
CA ARG A 247 -4.24 4.96 -1.38
C ARG A 247 -5.09 4.44 -0.22
N ARG A 248 -5.66 3.26 -0.38
CA ARG A 248 -6.29 2.52 0.70
C ARG A 248 -5.83 1.07 0.67
N THR A 249 -5.31 0.57 1.79
CA THR A 249 -4.91 -0.83 1.94
C THR A 249 -5.56 -1.43 3.18
N ALA A 250 -5.73 -2.75 3.16
CA ALA A 250 -6.28 -3.49 4.29
C ALA A 250 -5.69 -4.88 4.40
N ILE A 251 -5.73 -5.41 5.62
CA ILE A 251 -5.31 -6.76 6.00
C ILE A 251 -6.33 -7.28 7.00
N ASP A 252 -6.74 -8.54 6.87
CA ASP A 252 -7.40 -9.29 7.93
C ASP A 252 -7.00 -10.76 7.80
N ARG A 253 -6.06 -11.19 8.63
CA ARG A 253 -5.44 -12.53 8.54
C ARG A 253 -5.30 -13.13 9.93
N ARG A 254 -5.40 -14.46 10.01
CA ARG A 254 -5.24 -15.23 11.25
C ARG A 254 -4.33 -16.42 11.01
N VAL A 255 -3.42 -16.65 11.95
CA VAL A 255 -2.54 -17.83 12.01
C VAL A 255 -2.84 -18.59 13.29
N VAL A 256 -2.93 -19.91 13.18
CA VAL A 256 -3.12 -20.83 14.31
C VAL A 256 -1.85 -21.63 14.51
N GLY A 257 -1.48 -21.91 15.75
CA GLY A 257 -0.34 -22.78 16.05
C GLY A 257 1.00 -22.06 16.22
N PHE A 258 1.08 -20.74 16.06
CA PHE A 258 2.35 -19.99 16.06
C PHE A 258 3.15 -20.12 17.38
N GLY A 259 2.45 -20.23 18.52
CA GLY A 259 3.00 -20.47 19.86
C GLY A 259 2.71 -21.87 20.42
N GLY A 260 2.32 -22.84 19.59
CA GLY A 260 1.88 -24.18 19.99
C GLY A 260 0.39 -24.45 19.67
N PRO A 261 -0.11 -25.69 19.86
CA PRO A 261 -1.41 -26.12 19.31
C PRO A 261 -2.63 -25.31 19.77
N GLN A 262 -2.55 -24.66 20.95
CA GLN A 262 -3.62 -23.84 21.52
C GLN A 262 -3.34 -22.33 21.40
N SER A 263 -2.64 -21.93 20.34
CA SER A 263 -2.32 -20.53 20.08
C SER A 263 -2.92 -20.04 18.77
N SER A 264 -3.27 -18.76 18.71
CA SER A 264 -3.58 -18.08 17.45
C SER A 264 -3.26 -16.60 17.52
N VAL A 265 -2.88 -16.01 16.40
CA VAL A 265 -2.74 -14.56 16.25
C VAL A 265 -3.58 -14.11 15.08
N ARG A 266 -4.37 -13.05 15.27
CA ARG A 266 -5.06 -12.34 14.20
C ARG A 266 -4.46 -10.95 14.09
N TYR A 267 -4.15 -10.54 12.87
CA TYR A 267 -3.77 -9.18 12.56
C TYR A 267 -4.80 -8.61 11.58
N LYS A 268 -5.41 -7.50 11.98
CA LYS A 268 -6.32 -6.73 11.14
C LYS A 268 -5.82 -5.29 11.09
N ALA A 269 -5.60 -4.76 9.90
CA ALA A 269 -5.15 -3.39 9.73
C ALA A 269 -5.78 -2.73 8.51
N SER A 270 -5.87 -1.41 8.54
CA SER A 270 -6.21 -0.59 7.40
C SER A 270 -5.37 0.67 7.38
N LEU A 271 -4.93 1.07 6.20
CA LEU A 271 -4.24 2.33 5.97
C LEU A 271 -4.99 3.09 4.87
N GLU A 272 -5.29 4.35 5.13
CA GLU A 272 -5.84 5.29 4.17
C GLU A 272 -4.92 6.50 4.07
N GLU A 273 -4.60 6.89 2.85
CA GLU A 273 -3.80 8.07 2.54
C GLU A 273 -4.47 8.90 1.47
N ARG A 274 -4.39 10.22 1.63
CA ARG A 274 -4.93 11.16 0.66
C ARG A 274 -3.99 12.36 0.54
N LEU A 275 -3.72 12.75 -0.70
CA LEU A 275 -3.06 14.00 -1.01
C LEU A 275 -3.93 15.16 -0.51
N VAL A 276 -3.33 16.07 0.22
CA VAL A 276 -3.96 17.33 0.61
C VAL A 276 -3.29 18.48 -0.11
N ASP A 277 -4.13 19.42 -0.56
CA ASP A 277 -3.69 20.58 -1.29
C ASP A 277 -3.09 21.58 -0.30
N THR A 278 -1.76 21.62 -0.21
CA THR A 278 -1.03 22.47 0.75
C THR A 278 -1.12 23.96 0.43
N ASP A 279 -1.65 24.35 -0.72
CA ASP A 279 -1.74 25.75 -1.17
C ASP A 279 -3.09 26.44 -0.85
N ARG A 280 -4.05 25.76 -0.20
CA ARG A 280 -5.37 26.34 0.14
C ARG A 280 -5.53 26.81 1.59
N GLU A 281 -4.51 26.70 2.44
CA GLU A 281 -4.53 27.14 3.85
C GLU A 281 -3.81 28.47 4.10
N GLY A 282 -3.62 29.29 3.06
CA GLY A 282 -3.06 30.65 3.16
C GLY A 282 -4.09 31.79 3.22
N ASP A 283 -5.39 31.50 3.23
CA ASP A 283 -6.44 32.54 3.21
C ASP A 283 -7.66 32.14 4.08
N ARG A 284 -7.46 32.12 5.41
CA ARG A 284 -8.54 32.28 6.40
C ARG A 284 -8.05 33.03 7.63
#